data_AF-A0A925LBK7-F1
#
_entry.id   AF-A0A925LBK7-F1
#
_cell.length_a   1.000
_cell.length_b   1.000
_cell.length_c   1.000
_cell.angle_alpha   90.00
_cell.angle_beta   90.00
_cell.angle_gamma   90.00
#
_symmetry.space_group_name_H-M   'P 1'
#
loop_
_entity.id
_entity.type
_entity.pdbx_description
1 polymer ?
#
loop_
_entity_poly.entity_id
_entity_poly.type
_entity_poly.pdbx_seq_one_letter_code
_entity_poly.pdbx_strand_id
1 'polypeptide(L)'
;MPYRHSIGTHTWQFADLKQLMAKATPLRSGDQLAGLAAASYSERMAARMCLADVPLQRFLDQALVPYEHDEVTRLIIDTHDPIAFAEINHLTVGSFRDWLLSDATDSATLARVHRGITPEMAAAVSKLMRNQDLILAARKCHVLTRFRNTIGLPGRLSVRLQPNHPTDSPRGIAVSTLDGLLYGAGDAVIGINPATDSIPALVELLHLMDELITRFEIPTQACVLTHVTNTLQAIELGAPVDLVFQSVAGTEQANTSFGINLALLNEAHEAALSLKRATVGDPATANVMYFETGQGSALSANAHHGVDQQTCEVRAYAVARAFAPLL
;
A
#
# COMPACT_ATOMS: atom_id res chain seq x y z
N MET A 1 25.48 17.76 0.87
CA MET A 1 26.66 16.93 1.16
C MET A 1 26.70 15.78 0.16
N PRO A 2 27.87 15.39 -0.36
CA PRO A 2 27.96 14.19 -1.20
C PRO A 2 27.68 12.93 -0.36
N TYR A 3 26.91 11.99 -0.90
CA TYR A 3 26.65 10.70 -0.26
C TYR A 3 27.90 9.83 -0.39
N ARG A 4 28.67 9.69 0.69
CA ARG A 4 29.98 9.03 0.70
C ARG A 4 30.18 8.23 1.98
N HIS A 5 30.74 7.03 1.87
CA HIS A 5 31.14 6.22 3.03
C HIS A 5 32.45 5.49 2.76
N SER A 6 33.34 5.41 3.75
CA SER A 6 34.64 4.75 3.59
C SER A 6 34.69 3.46 4.40
N ILE A 7 35.10 2.36 3.76
CA ILE A 7 35.33 1.08 4.40
C ILE A 7 36.82 0.74 4.19
N GLY A 8 37.60 0.83 5.27
CA GLY A 8 39.06 0.70 5.18
C GLY A 8 39.67 1.80 4.31
N THR A 9 40.42 1.41 3.27
CA THR A 9 41.06 2.34 2.33
C THR A 9 40.18 2.72 1.13
N HIS A 10 39.01 2.05 0.97
CA HIS A 10 38.13 2.32 -0.15
C HIS A 10 37.01 3.28 0.24
N THR A 11 36.84 4.32 -0.56
CA THR A 11 35.72 5.25 -0.47
C THR A 11 34.69 4.91 -1.53
N TRP A 12 33.46 4.68 -1.08
CA TRP A 12 32.27 4.58 -1.92
C TRP A 12 31.60 5.95 -2.02
N GLN A 13 31.16 6.31 -3.22
CA GLN A 13 30.42 7.53 -3.49
C GLN A 13 29.15 7.19 -4.25
N PHE A 14 28.04 7.81 -3.84
CA PHE A 14 26.74 7.73 -4.51
C PHE A 14 26.39 9.13 -5.03
N ALA A 15 25.90 9.19 -6.27
CA ALA A 15 25.66 10.42 -7.01
C ALA A 15 24.55 11.26 -6.35
N ASP A 16 23.48 10.60 -5.93
CA ASP A 16 22.30 11.23 -5.34
C ASP A 16 21.57 10.29 -4.36
N LEU A 17 20.49 10.78 -3.76
CA LEU A 17 19.71 10.04 -2.78
C LEU A 17 19.02 8.82 -3.40
N LYS A 18 18.61 8.94 -4.67
CA LYS A 18 17.94 7.87 -5.42
C LYS A 18 18.88 6.68 -5.61
N GLN A 19 20.11 6.94 -6.05
CA GLN A 19 21.13 5.90 -6.16
C GLN A 19 21.48 5.32 -4.79
N LEU A 20 21.65 6.15 -3.76
CA LEU A 20 21.92 5.67 -2.40
C LEU A 20 20.83 4.71 -1.91
N MET A 21 19.56 5.09 -2.05
CA MET A 21 18.40 4.29 -1.68
C MET A 21 18.36 2.96 -2.44
N ALA A 22 18.59 2.99 -3.75
CA ALA A 22 18.60 1.81 -4.59
C ALA A 22 19.75 0.84 -4.23
N LYS A 23 20.96 1.37 -4.03
CA LYS A 23 22.14 0.56 -3.69
C LYS A 23 22.06 0.00 -2.27
N ALA A 24 21.28 0.61 -1.37
CA ALA A 24 21.03 0.11 -0.02
C ALA A 24 20.01 -1.04 0.03
N THR A 25 19.17 -1.22 -0.99
CA THR A 25 18.16 -2.28 -1.07
C THR A 25 18.80 -3.68 -1.01
N PRO A 26 18.20 -4.65 -0.29
CA PRO A 26 18.55 -6.07 -0.44
C PRO A 26 18.51 -6.51 -1.91
N LEU A 27 19.30 -7.51 -2.31
CA LEU A 27 19.35 -7.94 -3.69
C LEU A 27 17.97 -8.42 -4.17
N ARG A 28 17.48 -7.83 -5.26
CA ARG A 28 16.21 -8.18 -5.91
C ARG A 28 16.42 -8.22 -7.41
N SER A 29 15.80 -9.19 -8.07
CA SER A 29 15.94 -9.40 -9.52
C SER A 29 15.43 -8.20 -10.34
N GLY A 30 14.34 -7.54 -9.90
CA GLY A 30 13.83 -6.37 -10.60
C GLY A 30 14.74 -5.15 -10.52
N ASP A 31 15.35 -4.89 -9.36
CA ASP A 31 16.36 -3.81 -9.24
C ASP A 31 17.64 -4.13 -10.05
N GLN A 32 17.99 -5.41 -10.21
CA GLN A 32 19.09 -5.81 -11.12
C GLN A 32 18.71 -5.57 -12.59
N LEU A 33 17.50 -5.96 -12.99
CA LEU A 33 16.98 -5.74 -14.34
C LEU A 33 16.94 -4.24 -14.68
N ALA A 34 16.59 -3.40 -13.70
CA ALA A 34 16.58 -1.94 -13.83
C ALA A 34 17.99 -1.30 -13.80
N GLY A 35 19.05 -2.08 -13.55
CA GLY A 35 20.42 -1.55 -13.41
C GLY A 35 20.66 -0.76 -12.12
N LEU A 36 19.76 -0.86 -11.13
CA LEU A 36 19.76 -0.06 -9.91
C LEU A 36 20.45 -0.77 -8.73
N ALA A 37 20.43 -2.10 -8.71
CA ALA A 37 21.01 -2.90 -7.64
C ALA A 37 22.52 -2.63 -7.44
N ALA A 38 23.00 -2.79 -6.21
CA ALA A 38 24.44 -2.74 -5.93
C ALA A 38 25.20 -3.86 -6.66
N ALA A 39 26.33 -3.51 -7.26
CA ALA A 39 27.22 -4.40 -8.01
C ALA A 39 27.92 -5.42 -7.11
N SER A 40 28.05 -5.14 -5.81
CA SER A 40 28.63 -6.05 -4.83
C SER A 40 27.97 -5.94 -3.46
N TYR A 41 28.19 -6.95 -2.61
CA TYR A 41 27.79 -6.89 -1.20
C TYR A 41 28.48 -5.75 -0.46
N SER A 42 29.76 -5.47 -0.75
CA SER A 42 30.51 -4.38 -0.12
C SER A 42 29.93 -3.01 -0.46
N GLU A 43 29.57 -2.78 -1.72
CA GLU A 43 28.89 -1.54 -2.15
C GLU A 43 27.55 -1.38 -1.43
N ARG A 44 26.76 -2.45 -1.33
CA ARG A 44 25.47 -2.42 -0.61
C ARG A 44 25.64 -2.08 0.86
N MET A 45 26.66 -2.65 1.51
CA MET A 45 26.93 -2.35 2.91
C MET A 45 27.40 -0.91 3.09
N ALA A 46 28.24 -0.39 2.19
CA ALA A 46 28.61 1.01 2.18
C ALA A 46 27.41 1.95 1.96
N ALA A 47 26.49 1.57 1.08
CA ALA A 47 25.23 2.30 0.84
C ALA A 47 24.35 2.29 2.09
N ARG A 48 24.18 1.14 2.75
CA ARG A 48 23.41 1.05 4.00
C ARG A 48 24.02 1.88 5.13
N MET A 49 25.35 1.85 5.27
CA MET A 49 26.05 2.67 6.27
C MET A 49 25.91 4.17 5.95
N CYS A 50 26.09 4.57 4.69
CA CYS A 50 25.84 5.95 4.26
C CYS A 50 24.38 6.38 4.48
N LEU A 51 23.42 5.50 4.21
CA LEU A 51 22.00 5.76 4.38
C LEU A 51 21.63 5.92 5.85
N ALA A 52 22.25 5.17 6.75
CA ALA A 52 22.04 5.27 8.20
C ALA A 52 22.35 6.68 8.75
N ASP A 53 23.27 7.40 8.12
CA ASP A 53 23.68 8.75 8.52
C ASP A 53 22.82 9.86 7.88
N VAL A 54 21.90 9.52 6.97
CA VAL A 54 21.02 10.51 6.31
C VAL A 54 19.98 11.03 7.30
N PRO A 55 19.85 12.35 7.52
CA PRO A 55 18.77 12.93 8.34
C PRO A 55 17.40 12.68 7.71
N LEU A 56 16.36 12.40 8.51
CA LEU A 56 15.00 12.21 7.98
C LEU A 56 14.51 13.42 7.18
N GLN A 57 14.81 14.64 7.63
CA GLN A 57 14.50 15.90 6.93
C GLN A 57 14.96 15.91 5.46
N ARG A 58 16.02 15.16 5.11
CA ARG A 58 16.53 15.09 3.74
C ARG A 58 15.48 14.62 2.72
N PHE A 59 14.55 13.76 3.14
CA PHE A 59 13.49 13.24 2.28
C PHE A 59 12.36 14.25 1.99
N LEU A 60 12.29 15.34 2.77
CA LEU A 60 11.40 16.48 2.51
C LEU A 60 12.10 17.52 1.62
N ASP A 61 13.41 17.68 1.79
CA ASP A 61 14.21 18.63 1.01
C ASP A 61 14.49 18.12 -0.43
N GLN A 62 14.49 16.80 -0.63
CA GLN A 62 14.89 16.15 -1.89
C GLN A 62 13.93 15.02 -2.26
N ALA A 63 12.93 15.34 -3.09
CA ALA A 63 12.02 14.35 -3.62
C ALA A 63 12.73 13.42 -4.63
N LEU A 64 12.46 12.10 -4.56
CA LEU A 64 13.06 11.12 -5.46
C LEU A 64 12.44 11.13 -6.86
N VAL A 65 11.17 11.52 -6.95
CA VAL A 65 10.47 11.88 -8.18
C VAL A 65 10.09 13.37 -8.04
N PRO A 66 10.34 14.23 -9.04
CA PRO A 66 10.09 15.67 -8.89
C PRO A 66 8.62 16.01 -8.61
N TYR A 67 8.39 16.91 -7.66
CA TYR A 67 7.05 17.34 -7.22
C TYR A 67 6.18 17.85 -8.37
N GLU A 68 6.77 18.61 -9.29
CA GLU A 68 6.07 19.23 -10.42
C GLU A 68 5.62 18.20 -11.47
N HIS A 69 6.16 16.98 -11.43
CA HIS A 69 5.96 15.96 -12.47
C HIS A 69 5.20 14.73 -11.98
N ASP A 70 4.81 14.68 -10.70
CA ASP A 70 4.26 13.46 -10.11
C ASP A 70 3.24 13.74 -8.98
N GLU A 71 1.97 13.40 -9.23
CA GLU A 71 0.84 13.62 -8.31
C GLU A 71 0.98 12.83 -7.01
N VAL A 72 1.65 11.68 -7.05
CA VAL A 72 1.92 10.87 -5.85
C VAL A 72 2.91 11.60 -4.95
N THR A 73 3.92 12.27 -5.50
CA THR A 73 4.86 13.11 -4.76
C THR A 73 4.15 14.32 -4.18
N ARG A 74 3.27 14.99 -4.95
CA ARG A 74 2.45 16.08 -4.44
C ARG A 74 1.61 15.62 -3.25
N LEU A 75 0.89 14.51 -3.40
CA LEU A 75 0.12 13.90 -2.31
C LEU A 75 0.99 13.64 -1.07
N ILE A 76 2.17 13.06 -1.23
CA ILE A 76 3.07 12.74 -0.10
C ILE A 76 3.51 14.00 0.63
N ILE A 77 3.95 15.04 -0.10
CA ILE A 77 4.48 16.27 0.48
C ILE A 77 3.36 17.12 1.07
N ASP A 78 2.24 17.27 0.37
CA ASP A 78 1.12 18.14 0.78
C ASP A 78 0.35 17.57 1.97
N THR A 79 0.37 16.25 2.17
CA THR A 79 -0.27 15.58 3.32
C THR A 79 0.68 15.25 4.47
N HIS A 80 1.95 15.65 4.37
CA HIS A 80 2.92 15.49 5.45
C HIS A 80 2.59 16.45 6.62
N ASP A 81 2.55 15.92 7.83
CA ASP A 81 2.28 16.71 9.04
C ASP A 81 3.59 17.12 9.75
N PRO A 82 3.99 18.41 9.69
CA PRO A 82 5.21 18.88 10.34
C PRO A 82 5.14 18.87 11.87
N ILE A 83 3.94 18.91 12.47
CA ILE A 83 3.76 18.84 13.93
C ILE A 83 4.01 17.40 14.38
N ALA A 84 3.41 16.42 13.69
CA ALA A 84 3.67 15.01 13.95
C ALA A 84 5.14 14.64 13.71
N PHE A 85 5.78 15.24 12.71
CA PHE A 85 7.19 15.00 12.39
C PHE A 85 8.17 15.57 13.42
N ALA A 86 7.79 16.60 14.17
CA ALA A 86 8.69 17.29 15.11
C ALA A 86 9.33 16.37 16.14
N GLU A 87 8.62 15.31 16.56
CA GLU A 87 9.11 14.32 17.53
C GLU A 87 10.32 13.51 16.99
N ILE A 88 10.42 13.34 15.66
CA ILE A 88 11.44 12.49 15.02
C ILE A 88 12.36 13.24 14.03
N ASN A 89 12.12 14.52 13.76
CA ASN A 89 12.83 15.27 12.70
C ASN A 89 14.36 15.33 12.86
N HIS A 90 14.85 15.23 14.10
CA HIS A 90 16.25 15.31 14.47
C HIS A 90 17.00 13.99 14.24
N LEU A 91 16.27 12.90 13.96
CA LEU A 91 16.84 11.58 13.77
C LEU A 91 17.45 11.43 12.37
N THR A 92 18.50 10.62 12.31
CA THR A 92 18.96 10.00 11.07
C THR A 92 18.15 8.73 10.77
N VAL A 93 18.24 8.17 9.57
CA VAL A 93 17.58 6.90 9.24
C VAL A 93 18.02 5.77 10.19
N GLY A 94 19.30 5.71 10.54
CA GLY A 94 19.82 4.75 11.52
C GLY A 94 19.23 4.96 12.91
N SER A 95 19.20 6.20 13.39
CA SER A 95 18.60 6.54 14.69
C SER A 95 17.09 6.29 14.70
N PHE A 96 16.42 6.48 13.56
CA PHE A 96 15.00 6.18 13.39
C PHE A 96 14.73 4.67 13.44
N ARG A 97 15.61 3.83 12.86
CA ARG A 97 15.55 2.37 13.05
C ARG A 97 15.59 2.02 14.53
N ASP A 98 16.54 2.54 15.27
CA ASP A 98 16.72 2.22 16.69
C ASP A 98 15.54 2.74 17.52
N TRP A 99 15.02 3.93 17.18
CA TRP A 99 13.80 4.48 17.76
C TRP A 99 12.58 3.57 17.52
N LEU A 100 12.37 3.06 16.31
CA LEU A 100 11.26 2.11 16.01
C LEU A 100 11.39 0.80 16.80
N LEU A 101 12.63 0.34 17.04
CA LEU A 101 12.89 -0.92 17.73
C LEU A 101 12.84 -0.78 19.26
N SER A 102 13.04 0.42 19.80
CA SER A 102 12.95 0.71 21.24
C SER A 102 11.61 0.27 21.85
N ASP A 103 11.65 -0.37 23.02
CA ASP A 103 10.44 -0.74 23.77
C ASP A 103 9.61 0.47 24.22
N ALA A 104 10.23 1.65 24.32
CA ALA A 104 9.53 2.90 24.64
C ALA A 104 8.66 3.41 23.47
N THR A 105 8.95 2.99 22.24
CA THR A 105 8.16 3.34 21.06
C THR A 105 7.05 2.32 20.89
N ASP A 106 5.86 2.67 21.38
CA ASP A 106 4.67 1.83 21.35
C ASP A 106 3.68 2.24 20.24
N SER A 107 2.57 1.51 20.12
CA SER A 107 1.53 1.80 19.11
C SER A 107 0.94 3.20 19.22
N ALA A 108 0.78 3.72 20.44
CA ALA A 108 0.27 5.07 20.67
C ALA A 108 1.26 6.12 20.16
N THR A 109 2.55 5.90 20.38
CA THR A 109 3.63 6.76 19.88
C THR A 109 3.70 6.74 18.35
N LEU A 110 3.66 5.57 17.73
CA LEU A 110 3.60 5.44 16.28
C LEU A 110 2.37 6.16 15.70
N ALA A 111 1.20 6.03 16.34
CA ALA A 111 -0.01 6.71 15.92
C ALA A 111 0.10 8.24 15.99
N ARG A 112 0.88 8.81 16.92
CA ARG A 112 1.12 10.27 16.96
C ARG A 112 1.97 10.76 15.79
N VAL A 113 3.01 10.00 15.42
CA VAL A 113 3.99 10.47 14.42
C VAL A 113 3.70 10.02 12.99
N HIS A 114 2.76 9.09 12.76
CA HIS A 114 2.58 8.43 11.45
C HIS A 114 2.36 9.39 10.26
N ARG A 115 1.73 10.56 10.48
CA ARG A 115 1.52 11.57 9.42
C ARG A 115 2.78 12.40 9.11
N GLY A 116 3.77 12.39 10.00
CA GLY A 116 5.10 12.95 9.76
C GLY A 116 6.08 11.99 9.08
N ILE A 117 5.69 10.72 8.85
CA ILE A 117 6.55 9.74 8.18
C ILE A 117 6.16 9.68 6.70
N THR A 118 7.10 10.05 5.81
CA THR A 118 6.92 9.88 4.36
C THR A 118 7.24 8.44 3.94
N PRO A 119 6.72 7.99 2.78
CA PRO A 119 7.09 6.70 2.21
C PRO A 119 8.59 6.49 2.04
N GLU A 120 9.32 7.52 1.62
CA GLU A 120 10.76 7.45 1.42
C GLU A 120 11.51 7.24 2.74
N MET A 121 11.06 7.82 3.86
CA MET A 121 11.61 7.56 5.20
C MET A 121 11.35 6.11 5.63
N ALA A 122 10.13 5.60 5.43
CA ALA A 122 9.77 4.22 5.74
C ALA A 122 10.52 3.19 4.86
N ALA A 123 10.70 3.51 3.58
CA ALA A 123 11.54 2.71 2.67
C ALA A 123 13.01 2.75 3.11
N ALA A 124 13.54 3.91 3.49
CA ALA A 124 14.94 4.06 3.90
C ALA A 124 15.25 3.23 5.15
N VAL A 125 14.40 3.32 6.18
CA VAL A 125 14.63 2.62 7.45
C VAL A 125 14.49 1.11 7.29
N SER A 126 13.52 0.64 6.50
CA SER A 126 13.33 -0.79 6.25
C SER A 126 14.49 -1.42 5.48
N LYS A 127 15.22 -0.67 4.64
CA LYS A 127 16.48 -1.14 4.00
C LYS A 127 17.60 -1.41 5.02
N LEU A 128 17.54 -0.79 6.20
CA LEU A 128 18.51 -1.00 7.27
C LEU A 128 18.13 -2.13 8.23
N MET A 129 16.91 -2.63 8.14
CA MET A 129 16.38 -3.65 9.05
C MET A 129 16.69 -5.08 8.57
N ARG A 130 16.86 -5.99 9.53
CA ARG A 130 16.80 -7.44 9.29
C ARG A 130 15.34 -7.90 9.38
N ASN A 131 15.07 -9.15 8.99
CA ASN A 131 13.70 -9.68 9.04
C ASN A 131 13.08 -9.60 10.45
N GLN A 132 13.87 -9.88 11.50
CA GLN A 132 13.41 -9.77 12.88
C GLN A 132 13.05 -8.33 13.24
N ASP A 133 13.87 -7.36 12.85
CA ASP A 133 13.59 -5.93 13.07
C ASP A 133 12.29 -5.51 12.39
N LEU A 134 12.07 -5.94 11.14
CA LEU A 134 10.84 -5.66 10.39
C LEU A 134 9.61 -6.23 11.11
N ILE A 135 9.69 -7.49 11.59
CA ILE A 135 8.60 -8.13 12.35
C ILE A 135 8.33 -7.39 13.66
N LEU A 136 9.38 -7.01 14.39
CA LEU A 136 9.26 -6.31 15.68
C LEU A 136 8.64 -4.91 15.52
N ALA A 137 9.10 -4.15 14.53
CA ALA A 137 8.55 -2.83 14.22
C ALA A 137 7.10 -2.94 13.74
N ALA A 138 6.81 -3.85 12.80
CA ALA A 138 5.47 -4.04 12.26
C ALA A 138 4.45 -4.48 13.34
N ARG A 139 4.87 -5.32 14.31
CA ARG A 139 4.01 -5.75 15.42
C ARG A 139 3.47 -4.58 16.24
N LYS A 140 4.19 -3.45 16.30
CA LYS A 140 3.77 -2.25 17.03
C LYS A 140 2.77 -1.40 16.23
N CYS A 141 2.70 -1.57 14.91
CA CYS A 141 1.78 -0.85 14.03
C CYS A 141 0.37 -1.44 14.08
N HIS A 142 -0.47 -0.97 15.01
CA HIS A 142 -1.86 -1.39 15.09
C HIS A 142 -2.74 -0.51 14.19
N VAL A 143 -3.20 -1.06 13.07
CA VAL A 143 -4.11 -0.40 12.11
C VAL A 143 -5.45 -1.12 12.16
N LEU A 144 -6.51 -0.38 12.46
CA LEU A 144 -7.88 -0.91 12.54
C LEU A 144 -8.73 -0.30 11.44
N THR A 145 -9.38 -1.14 10.64
CA THR A 145 -10.30 -0.72 9.58
C THR A 145 -11.68 -1.37 9.81
N ARG A 146 -12.74 -0.69 9.36
CA ARG A 146 -14.15 -1.05 9.65
C ARG A 146 -15.06 -0.82 8.45
N PHE A 147 -15.90 -1.82 8.19
CA PHE A 147 -17.00 -1.73 7.23
C PHE A 147 -18.22 -2.53 7.73
N ARG A 148 -18.30 -3.84 7.44
CA ARG A 148 -19.32 -4.74 8.03
C ARG A 148 -18.81 -5.51 9.24
N ASN A 149 -17.49 -5.54 9.42
CA ASN A 149 -16.80 -6.04 10.59
C ASN A 149 -15.58 -5.15 10.90
N THR A 150 -14.68 -5.59 11.79
CA THR A 150 -13.44 -4.87 12.13
C THR A 150 -12.23 -5.76 11.87
N ILE A 151 -11.28 -5.26 11.07
CA ILE A 151 -10.04 -5.93 10.71
C ILE A 151 -8.86 -5.30 11.47
N GLY A 152 -7.84 -6.10 11.79
CA GLY A 152 -6.57 -5.62 12.39
C GLY A 152 -6.50 -5.67 13.92
N LEU A 153 -7.52 -6.21 14.59
CA LEU A 153 -7.48 -6.39 16.06
C LEU A 153 -6.39 -7.40 16.49
N PRO A 154 -5.68 -7.15 17.61
CA PRO A 154 -4.69 -8.09 18.12
C PRO A 154 -5.26 -9.49 18.37
N GLY A 155 -4.48 -10.52 18.04
CA GLY A 155 -4.88 -11.92 18.20
C GLY A 155 -5.89 -12.42 17.15
N ARG A 156 -6.14 -11.66 16.08
CA ARG A 156 -6.99 -12.06 14.96
C ARG A 156 -6.18 -12.10 13.66
N LEU A 157 -6.52 -13.04 12.79
CA LEU A 157 -6.01 -13.13 11.42
C LEU A 157 -7.21 -13.27 10.50
N SER A 158 -7.40 -12.29 9.63
CA SER A 158 -8.48 -12.29 8.64
C SER A 158 -8.00 -12.85 7.31
N VAL A 159 -8.90 -13.48 6.56
CA VAL A 159 -8.60 -14.20 5.33
C VAL A 159 -9.52 -13.72 4.22
N ARG A 160 -8.93 -13.34 3.09
CA ARG A 160 -9.67 -13.13 1.83
C ARG A 160 -10.13 -14.48 1.29
N LEU A 161 -11.42 -14.61 1.03
CA LEU A 161 -11.95 -15.72 0.25
C LEU A 161 -12.10 -15.28 -1.20
N GLN A 162 -11.31 -15.87 -2.11
CA GLN A 162 -11.30 -15.49 -3.52
C GLN A 162 -11.77 -16.63 -4.45
N PRO A 163 -13.09 -16.80 -4.64
CA PRO A 163 -13.69 -17.90 -5.38
C PRO A 163 -13.67 -17.66 -6.90
N ASN A 164 -12.49 -17.44 -7.49
CA ASN A 164 -12.37 -17.22 -8.94
C ASN A 164 -12.75 -18.47 -9.73
N HIS A 165 -13.41 -18.28 -10.89
CA HIS A 165 -13.72 -19.35 -11.83
C HIS A 165 -13.21 -18.97 -13.23
N PRO A 166 -12.62 -19.88 -14.03
CA PRO A 166 -12.06 -19.55 -15.36
C PRO A 166 -13.00 -18.90 -16.37
N THR A 167 -14.31 -18.95 -16.10
CA THR A 167 -15.39 -18.42 -16.95
C THR A 167 -16.45 -17.69 -16.14
N ASP A 168 -16.13 -17.32 -14.89
CA ASP A 168 -17.07 -16.69 -13.94
C ASP A 168 -18.41 -17.44 -13.78
N SER A 169 -18.38 -18.78 -13.74
CA SER A 169 -19.61 -19.56 -13.57
C SER A 169 -20.22 -19.30 -12.19
N PRO A 170 -21.46 -18.80 -12.09
CA PRO A 170 -22.09 -18.50 -10.80
C PRO A 170 -22.14 -19.71 -9.86
N ARG A 171 -22.37 -20.91 -10.42
CA ARG A 171 -22.38 -22.16 -9.64
C ARG A 171 -20.99 -22.53 -9.14
N GLY A 172 -19.94 -22.36 -9.96
CA GLY A 172 -18.56 -22.64 -9.56
C GLY A 172 -18.09 -21.69 -8.46
N ILE A 173 -18.38 -20.41 -8.63
CA ILE A 173 -18.14 -19.37 -7.63
C ILE A 173 -18.86 -19.71 -6.33
N ALA A 174 -20.17 -19.99 -6.36
CA ALA A 174 -20.94 -20.30 -5.16
C ALA A 174 -20.43 -21.53 -4.39
N VAL A 175 -20.01 -22.58 -5.09
CA VAL A 175 -19.42 -23.78 -4.45
C VAL A 175 -18.09 -23.44 -3.77
N SER A 176 -17.23 -22.69 -4.43
CA SER A 176 -15.94 -22.25 -3.86
C SER A 176 -16.14 -21.31 -2.66
N THR A 177 -17.13 -20.41 -2.74
CA THR A 177 -17.52 -19.55 -1.61
C THR A 177 -18.01 -20.36 -0.43
N LEU A 178 -18.88 -21.34 -0.65
CA LEU A 178 -19.38 -22.20 0.43
C LEU A 178 -18.25 -22.99 1.09
N ASP A 179 -17.37 -23.60 0.30
CA ASP A 179 -16.22 -24.36 0.82
C ASP A 179 -15.33 -23.45 1.68
N GLY A 180 -14.96 -22.26 1.20
CA GLY A 180 -14.16 -21.30 1.96
C GLY A 180 -14.81 -20.85 3.27
N LEU A 181 -16.11 -20.57 3.25
CA LEU A 181 -16.85 -20.20 4.46
C LEU A 181 -16.86 -21.33 5.51
N LEU A 182 -16.90 -22.60 5.10
CA LEU A 182 -16.81 -23.75 6.02
C LEU A 182 -15.45 -23.85 6.72
N TYR A 183 -14.39 -23.29 6.12
CA TYR A 183 -13.06 -23.15 6.75
C TYR A 183 -12.90 -21.86 7.57
N GLY A 184 -13.94 -21.02 7.66
CA GLY A 184 -13.88 -19.72 8.32
C GLY A 184 -13.12 -18.65 7.53
N ALA A 185 -12.96 -18.82 6.23
CA ALA A 185 -12.37 -17.80 5.36
C ALA A 185 -13.44 -16.82 4.87
N GLY A 186 -12.99 -15.61 4.53
CA GLY A 186 -13.84 -14.58 3.93
C GLY A 186 -14.22 -13.45 4.88
N ASP A 187 -13.71 -13.42 6.11
CA ASP A 187 -13.93 -12.31 7.04
C ASP A 187 -13.20 -11.02 6.63
N ALA A 188 -12.11 -11.11 5.85
CA ALA A 188 -11.49 -9.92 5.27
C ALA A 188 -12.33 -9.36 4.11
N VAL A 189 -12.71 -10.23 3.17
CA VAL A 189 -13.57 -9.94 2.01
C VAL A 189 -13.87 -11.25 1.29
N ILE A 190 -15.08 -11.37 0.72
CA ILE A 190 -15.38 -12.34 -0.34
C ILE A 190 -15.15 -11.61 -1.68
N GLY A 191 -14.02 -11.88 -2.32
CA GLY A 191 -13.54 -11.11 -3.47
C GLY A 191 -13.50 -11.95 -4.75
N ILE A 192 -14.08 -11.50 -5.86
CA ILE A 192 -13.99 -12.20 -7.16
C ILE A 192 -13.12 -11.37 -8.10
N ASN A 193 -12.04 -11.93 -8.62
CA ASN A 193 -11.35 -11.35 -9.79
C ASN A 193 -11.98 -11.94 -11.05
N PRO A 194 -12.82 -11.18 -11.76
CA PRO A 194 -13.60 -11.71 -12.86
C PRO A 194 -12.72 -12.01 -14.08
N ALA A 195 -13.06 -13.06 -14.81
CA ALA A 195 -12.48 -13.39 -16.10
C ALA A 195 -12.95 -12.43 -17.23
N THR A 196 -14.04 -11.69 -17.03
CA THR A 196 -14.58 -10.71 -17.98
C THR A 196 -14.75 -9.31 -17.38
N ASP A 197 -14.53 -8.27 -18.20
CA ASP A 197 -14.82 -6.87 -17.86
C ASP A 197 -16.25 -6.44 -18.24
N SER A 198 -17.18 -7.38 -18.39
CA SER A 198 -18.58 -7.13 -18.73
C SER A 198 -19.33 -6.50 -17.55
N ILE A 199 -19.84 -5.26 -17.73
CA ILE A 199 -20.63 -4.56 -16.70
C ILE A 199 -21.88 -5.35 -16.26
N PRO A 200 -22.70 -5.93 -17.17
CA PRO A 200 -23.82 -6.77 -16.75
C PRO A 200 -23.40 -7.97 -15.88
N ALA A 201 -22.28 -8.63 -16.21
CA ALA A 201 -21.77 -9.76 -15.43
C ALA A 201 -21.27 -9.32 -14.05
N LEU A 202 -20.56 -8.19 -13.99
CA LEU A 202 -20.15 -7.54 -12.74
C LEU A 202 -21.35 -7.27 -11.82
N VAL A 203 -22.41 -6.67 -12.34
CA VAL A 203 -23.64 -6.37 -11.59
C VAL A 203 -24.32 -7.64 -11.08
N GLU A 204 -24.38 -8.69 -11.91
CA GLU A 204 -24.92 -10.00 -11.51
C GLU A 204 -24.11 -10.61 -10.35
N LEU A 205 -22.77 -10.59 -10.42
CA LEU A 205 -21.90 -11.08 -9.36
C LEU A 205 -22.05 -10.29 -8.05
N LEU A 206 -22.18 -8.96 -8.13
CA LEU A 206 -22.42 -8.11 -6.98
C LEU A 206 -23.74 -8.46 -6.28
N HIS A 207 -24.83 -8.64 -7.04
CA HIS A 207 -26.11 -9.06 -6.48
C HIS A 207 -26.06 -10.47 -5.89
N LEU A 208 -25.38 -11.41 -6.54
CA LEU A 208 -25.21 -12.78 -6.03
C LEU A 208 -24.52 -12.78 -4.66
N MET A 209 -23.45 -12.00 -4.51
CA MET A 209 -22.73 -11.91 -3.23
C MET A 209 -23.54 -11.18 -2.16
N ASP A 210 -24.25 -10.11 -2.53
CA ASP A 210 -25.13 -9.38 -1.60
C ASP A 210 -26.28 -10.25 -1.09
N GLU A 211 -26.90 -11.06 -1.97
CA GLU A 211 -27.93 -12.03 -1.57
C GLU A 211 -27.36 -13.05 -0.59
N LEU A 212 -26.19 -13.62 -0.88
CA LEU A 212 -25.52 -14.58 0.01
C LEU A 212 -25.27 -13.96 1.40
N ILE A 213 -24.62 -12.79 1.45
CA ILE A 213 -24.25 -12.10 2.69
C ILE A 213 -25.50 -11.76 3.50
N THR A 214 -26.52 -11.19 2.85
CA THR A 214 -27.74 -10.74 3.52
C THR A 214 -28.59 -11.91 4.00
N ARG A 215 -28.75 -12.95 3.17
CA ARG A 215 -29.59 -14.12 3.48
C ARG A 215 -29.08 -14.93 4.67
N PHE A 216 -27.76 -15.03 4.81
CA PHE A 216 -27.11 -15.79 5.88
C PHE A 216 -26.55 -14.90 6.98
N GLU A 217 -26.82 -13.59 6.93
CA GLU A 217 -26.34 -12.58 7.90
C GLU A 217 -24.82 -12.68 8.15
N ILE A 218 -24.04 -12.94 7.09
CA ILE A 218 -22.60 -13.15 7.20
C ILE A 218 -21.94 -11.80 7.52
N PRO A 219 -21.16 -11.67 8.61
CA PRO A 219 -20.52 -10.40 8.98
C PRO A 219 -19.25 -10.16 8.16
N THR A 220 -19.42 -9.99 6.84
CA THR A 220 -18.35 -9.72 5.87
C THR A 220 -18.84 -8.87 4.71
N GLN A 221 -17.91 -8.42 3.88
CA GLN A 221 -18.09 -7.58 2.70
C GLN A 221 -17.74 -8.32 1.42
N ALA A 222 -18.40 -7.92 0.33
CA ALA A 222 -18.12 -8.40 -1.00
C ALA A 222 -17.26 -7.43 -1.82
N CYS A 223 -16.52 -7.95 -2.80
CA CYS A 223 -15.85 -7.12 -3.79
C CYS A 223 -15.71 -7.86 -5.12
N VAL A 224 -15.93 -7.19 -6.24
CA VAL A 224 -15.50 -7.70 -7.55
C VAL A 224 -14.31 -6.85 -8.00
N LEU A 225 -13.16 -7.49 -8.16
CA LEU A 225 -11.86 -6.86 -8.39
C LEU A 225 -11.68 -6.49 -9.88
N THR A 226 -12.51 -5.58 -10.36
CA THR A 226 -12.43 -5.01 -11.72
C THR A 226 -11.83 -3.59 -11.68
N HIS A 227 -11.63 -2.97 -12.85
CA HIS A 227 -11.20 -1.58 -12.92
C HIS A 227 -12.20 -0.63 -12.23
N VAL A 228 -11.71 0.38 -11.53
CA VAL A 228 -12.53 1.31 -10.72
C VAL A 228 -13.68 1.94 -11.50
N THR A 229 -13.48 2.24 -12.79
CA THR A 229 -14.52 2.81 -13.67
C THR A 229 -15.69 1.87 -13.90
N ASN A 230 -15.45 0.56 -13.92
CA ASN A 230 -16.51 -0.43 -14.07
C ASN A 230 -17.35 -0.50 -12.79
N THR A 231 -16.70 -0.39 -11.64
CA THR A 231 -17.38 -0.31 -10.35
C THR A 231 -18.23 0.97 -10.24
N LEU A 232 -17.72 2.12 -10.70
CA LEU A 232 -18.50 3.36 -10.78
C LEU A 232 -19.77 3.18 -11.63
N GLN A 233 -19.66 2.59 -12.82
CA GLN A 233 -20.82 2.29 -13.66
C GLN A 233 -21.79 1.31 -12.97
N ALA A 234 -21.29 0.31 -12.25
CA ALA A 234 -22.14 -0.59 -11.49
C ALA A 234 -22.92 0.14 -10.38
N ILE A 235 -22.29 1.11 -9.70
CA ILE A 235 -22.94 1.98 -8.71
C ILE A 235 -24.04 2.81 -9.35
N GLU A 236 -23.79 3.41 -10.52
CA GLU A 236 -24.80 4.18 -11.28
C GLU A 236 -26.01 3.32 -11.66
N LEU A 237 -25.79 2.03 -11.93
CA LEU A 237 -26.84 1.04 -12.21
C LEU A 237 -27.54 0.52 -10.95
N GLY A 238 -27.16 0.98 -9.76
CA GLY A 238 -27.77 0.60 -8.48
C GLY A 238 -27.26 -0.72 -7.90
N ALA A 239 -26.09 -1.21 -8.33
CA ALA A 239 -25.52 -2.46 -7.81
C ALA A 239 -25.07 -2.32 -6.34
N PRO A 240 -25.15 -3.40 -5.54
CA PRO A 240 -24.85 -3.39 -4.11
C PRO A 240 -23.33 -3.48 -3.84
N VAL A 241 -22.58 -2.44 -4.21
CA VAL A 241 -21.13 -2.39 -4.03
C VAL A 241 -20.78 -2.15 -2.55
N ASP A 242 -20.10 -3.11 -1.93
CA ASP A 242 -19.55 -2.94 -0.58
C ASP A 242 -18.17 -2.27 -0.61
N LEU A 243 -17.22 -2.83 -1.37
CA LEU A 243 -15.88 -2.27 -1.55
C LEU A 243 -15.56 -1.96 -3.01
N VAL A 244 -14.84 -0.86 -3.23
CA VAL A 244 -14.28 -0.51 -4.53
C VAL A 244 -12.83 -0.95 -4.61
N PHE A 245 -12.55 -1.87 -5.53
CA PHE A 245 -11.19 -2.33 -5.80
C PHE A 245 -10.46 -1.45 -6.82
N GLN A 246 -9.15 -1.27 -6.63
CA GLN A 246 -8.26 -0.78 -7.69
C GLN A 246 -6.79 -1.17 -7.44
N SER A 247 -6.08 -1.58 -8.50
CA SER A 247 -4.61 -1.67 -8.44
C SER A 247 -4.00 -0.27 -8.48
N VAL A 248 -3.07 0.03 -7.56
CA VAL A 248 -2.39 1.33 -7.45
C VAL A 248 -0.87 1.17 -7.43
N ALA A 249 -0.17 2.23 -7.82
CA ALA A 249 1.29 2.29 -7.89
C ALA A 249 1.82 3.59 -7.27
N GLY A 250 3.12 3.62 -6.99
CA GLY A 250 3.79 4.73 -6.31
C GLY A 250 4.26 5.87 -7.19
N THR A 251 3.85 5.94 -8.46
CA THR A 251 4.17 7.03 -9.39
C THR A 251 2.96 7.38 -10.25
N GLU A 252 2.80 8.65 -10.60
CA GLU A 252 1.73 9.17 -11.47
C GLU A 252 1.74 8.42 -12.81
N GLN A 253 2.91 8.24 -13.41
CA GLN A 253 3.05 7.55 -14.68
C GLN A 253 2.62 6.08 -14.60
N ALA A 254 2.91 5.37 -13.49
CA ALA A 254 2.46 3.99 -13.32
C ALA A 254 0.93 3.91 -13.11
N ASN A 255 0.37 4.82 -12.31
CA ASN A 255 -1.08 4.92 -12.13
C ASN A 255 -1.80 5.26 -13.46
N THR A 256 -1.22 6.16 -14.26
CA THR A 256 -1.73 6.49 -15.60
C THR A 256 -1.72 5.26 -16.51
N SER A 257 -0.69 4.41 -16.43
CA SER A 257 -0.64 3.14 -17.19
C SER A 257 -1.73 2.14 -16.78
N PHE A 258 -2.24 2.25 -15.55
CA PHE A 258 -3.41 1.50 -15.08
C PHE A 258 -4.74 2.16 -15.44
N GLY A 259 -4.74 3.34 -16.06
CA GLY A 259 -5.96 4.08 -16.40
C GLY A 259 -6.56 4.89 -15.25
N ILE A 260 -5.76 5.20 -14.22
CA ILE A 260 -6.24 5.91 -13.02
C ILE A 260 -5.40 7.14 -12.67
N ASN A 261 -5.99 8.04 -11.88
CA ASN A 261 -5.34 9.14 -11.18
C ASN A 261 -6.00 9.35 -9.81
N LEU A 262 -5.43 10.22 -8.97
CA LEU A 262 -5.98 10.47 -7.63
C LEU A 262 -7.41 11.04 -7.64
N ALA A 263 -7.78 11.81 -8.66
CA ALA A 263 -9.12 12.39 -8.76
C ALA A 263 -10.19 11.30 -9.00
N LEU A 264 -9.91 10.34 -9.89
CA LEU A 264 -10.79 9.19 -10.14
C LEU A 264 -10.92 8.29 -8.91
N LEU A 265 -9.82 8.09 -8.17
CA LEU A 265 -9.89 7.35 -6.91
C LEU A 265 -10.76 8.06 -5.87
N ASN A 266 -10.70 9.39 -5.82
CA ASN A 266 -11.58 10.19 -4.94
C ASN A 266 -13.05 10.08 -5.33
N GLU A 267 -13.35 10.19 -6.63
CA GLU A 267 -14.71 10.02 -7.16
C GLU A 267 -15.28 8.65 -6.77
N ALA A 268 -14.50 7.58 -6.94
CA ALA A 268 -14.93 6.23 -6.59
C ALA A 268 -15.10 6.03 -5.07
N HIS A 269 -14.23 6.63 -4.27
CA HIS A 269 -14.36 6.65 -2.82
C HIS A 269 -15.65 7.35 -2.36
N GLU A 270 -15.94 8.53 -2.91
CA GLU A 270 -17.18 9.27 -2.61
C GLU A 270 -18.43 8.52 -3.08
N ALA A 271 -18.39 7.92 -4.27
CA ALA A 271 -19.48 7.11 -4.80
C ALA A 271 -19.79 5.91 -3.89
N ALA A 272 -18.77 5.21 -3.40
CA ALA A 272 -18.94 4.09 -2.47
C ALA A 272 -19.51 4.52 -1.11
N LEU A 273 -19.00 5.62 -0.54
CA LEU A 273 -19.53 6.19 0.71
C LEU A 273 -21.00 6.62 0.57
N SER A 274 -21.40 7.11 -0.60
CA SER A 274 -22.78 7.54 -0.87
C SER A 274 -23.81 6.41 -0.69
N LEU A 275 -23.39 5.16 -0.88
CA LEU A 275 -24.23 3.97 -0.71
C LEU A 275 -24.54 3.66 0.76
N LYS A 276 -23.72 4.14 1.71
CA LYS A 276 -23.89 3.99 3.16
C LYS A 276 -24.12 2.54 3.61
N ARG A 277 -23.38 1.60 3.02
CA ARG A 277 -23.55 0.16 3.23
C ARG A 277 -22.79 -0.43 4.43
N ALA A 278 -21.91 0.36 5.05
CA ALA A 278 -21.21 -0.06 6.25
C ALA A 278 -22.18 -0.25 7.43
N THR A 279 -21.99 -1.31 8.21
CA THR A 279 -22.81 -1.63 9.39
C THR A 279 -22.06 -1.44 10.71
N VAL A 280 -20.75 -1.17 10.65
CA VAL A 280 -19.89 -0.91 11.81
C VAL A 280 -19.22 0.45 11.64
N GLY A 281 -19.37 1.31 12.65
CA GLY A 281 -18.85 2.68 12.60
C GLY A 281 -19.84 3.64 11.92
N ASP A 282 -19.33 4.79 11.46
CA ASP A 282 -20.12 5.78 10.73
C ASP A 282 -20.05 5.49 9.22
N PRO A 283 -21.17 5.21 8.55
CA PRO A 283 -21.20 4.98 7.10
C PRO A 283 -20.63 6.13 6.26
N ALA A 284 -20.61 7.36 6.76
CA ALA A 284 -20.04 8.52 6.06
C ALA A 284 -18.50 8.54 6.06
N THR A 285 -17.86 7.74 6.92
CA THR A 285 -16.39 7.68 7.06
C THR A 285 -15.88 6.25 7.05
N ALA A 286 -16.69 5.31 6.55
CA ALA A 286 -16.36 3.90 6.51
C ALA A 286 -15.17 3.62 5.59
N ASN A 287 -14.44 2.54 5.87
CA ASN A 287 -13.35 2.10 5.03
C ASN A 287 -13.94 1.32 3.84
N VAL A 288 -14.03 1.95 2.67
CA VAL A 288 -14.76 1.40 1.49
C VAL A 288 -13.85 1.04 0.32
N MET A 289 -12.57 1.39 0.38
CA MET A 289 -11.61 1.07 -0.68
C MET A 289 -10.90 -0.25 -0.41
N TYR A 290 -10.52 -0.94 -1.48
CA TYR A 290 -9.61 -2.07 -1.46
C TYR A 290 -8.52 -1.83 -2.52
N PHE A 291 -7.27 -1.66 -2.10
CA PHE A 291 -6.16 -1.49 -3.02
C PHE A 291 -5.25 -2.72 -3.09
N GLU A 292 -4.74 -3.01 -4.28
CA GLU A 292 -3.61 -3.91 -4.47
C GLU A 292 -2.39 -3.15 -4.99
N THR A 293 -1.23 -3.42 -4.39
CA THR A 293 0.07 -2.85 -4.77
C THR A 293 1.00 -3.94 -5.31
N GLY A 294 2.21 -3.56 -5.70
CA GLY A 294 3.19 -4.50 -6.22
C GLY A 294 4.51 -3.82 -6.56
N GLN A 295 5.59 -4.35 -5.99
CA GLN A 295 6.96 -3.84 -6.19
C GLN A 295 7.38 -3.80 -7.67
N GLY A 296 6.85 -4.70 -8.49
CA GLY A 296 7.15 -4.79 -9.92
C GLY A 296 6.44 -3.75 -10.79
N SER A 297 5.35 -3.16 -10.31
CA SER A 297 4.41 -2.39 -11.13
C SER A 297 5.07 -1.20 -11.84
N ALA A 298 5.80 -0.38 -11.09
CA ALA A 298 6.45 0.80 -11.66
C ALA A 298 7.56 0.44 -12.66
N LEU A 299 8.30 -0.65 -12.43
CA LEU A 299 9.31 -1.12 -13.38
C LEU A 299 8.65 -1.66 -14.66
N SER A 300 7.61 -2.48 -14.51
CA SER A 300 6.88 -3.06 -15.65
C SER A 300 6.24 -1.99 -16.54
N ALA A 301 5.79 -0.89 -15.95
CA ALA A 301 5.24 0.26 -16.67
C ALA A 301 6.32 1.21 -17.21
N ASN A 302 7.61 0.91 -17.03
CA ASN A 302 8.73 1.82 -17.32
C ASN A 302 8.55 3.22 -16.68
N ALA A 303 8.00 3.22 -15.47
CA ALA A 303 7.49 4.39 -14.75
C ALA A 303 8.13 4.54 -13.37
N HIS A 304 9.30 3.92 -13.16
CA HIS A 304 10.00 3.91 -11.88
C HIS A 304 10.95 5.10 -11.70
N HIS A 305 11.22 5.89 -12.75
CA HIS A 305 12.07 7.10 -12.70
C HIS A 305 13.47 6.86 -12.09
N GLY A 306 14.04 5.66 -12.23
CA GLY A 306 15.31 5.27 -11.62
C GLY A 306 15.25 5.01 -10.10
N VAL A 307 14.05 5.03 -9.52
CA VAL A 307 13.79 4.66 -8.12
C VAL A 307 13.67 3.13 -8.02
N ASP A 308 14.16 2.56 -6.93
CA ASP A 308 14.12 1.12 -6.69
C ASP A 308 12.71 0.62 -6.37
N GLN A 309 12.48 -0.68 -6.61
CA GLN A 309 11.18 -1.31 -6.48
C GLN A 309 10.57 -1.18 -5.08
N GLN A 310 11.39 -1.29 -4.03
CA GLN A 310 10.91 -1.17 -2.66
C GLN A 310 10.42 0.25 -2.40
N THR A 311 11.15 1.27 -2.83
CA THR A 311 10.75 2.67 -2.61
C THR A 311 9.49 3.04 -3.41
N CYS A 312 9.37 2.58 -4.66
CA CYS A 312 8.13 2.74 -5.43
C CYS A 312 6.93 2.04 -4.76
N GLU A 313 7.14 0.87 -4.17
CA GLU A 313 6.09 0.15 -3.44
C GLU A 313 5.59 0.93 -2.23
N VAL A 314 6.50 1.44 -1.38
CA VAL A 314 6.07 2.20 -0.20
C VAL A 314 5.33 3.48 -0.59
N ARG A 315 5.68 4.10 -1.73
CA ARG A 315 4.95 5.25 -2.26
C ARG A 315 3.52 4.90 -2.67
N ALA A 316 3.25 3.68 -3.15
CA ALA A 316 1.89 3.21 -3.40
C ALA A 316 1.05 3.16 -2.11
N TYR A 317 1.67 2.89 -0.96
CA TYR A 317 0.98 2.93 0.34
C TYR A 317 0.50 4.35 0.71
N ALA A 318 1.16 5.41 0.23
CA ALA A 318 0.67 6.77 0.43
C ALA A 318 -0.60 7.06 -0.39
N VAL A 319 -0.67 6.54 -1.62
CA VAL A 319 -1.89 6.58 -2.43
C VAL A 319 -3.02 5.89 -1.69
N ALA A 320 -2.78 4.66 -1.21
CA ALA A 320 -3.77 3.92 -0.42
C ALA A 320 -4.20 4.70 0.84
N ARG A 321 -3.24 5.19 1.65
CA ARG A 321 -3.51 5.93 2.89
C ARG A 321 -4.42 7.16 2.69
N ALA A 322 -4.39 7.79 1.52
CA ALA A 322 -5.20 8.97 1.23
C ALA A 322 -6.71 8.68 1.22
N PHE A 323 -7.12 7.44 0.93
CA PHE A 323 -8.52 7.04 0.79
C PHE A 323 -8.99 6.06 1.89
N ALA A 324 -8.25 5.99 3.01
CA ALA A 324 -8.60 5.18 4.18
C ALA A 324 -9.21 3.79 3.82
N PRO A 325 -8.49 2.93 3.08
CA PRO A 325 -9.01 1.66 2.60
C PRO A 325 -9.32 0.71 3.75
N LEU A 326 -10.18 -0.26 3.46
CA LEU A 326 -10.37 -1.41 4.33
C LEU A 326 -9.16 -2.35 4.22
N LEU A 327 -8.69 -2.56 2.99
CA LEU A 327 -7.65 -3.52 2.58
C LEU A 327 -6.63 -2.89 1.64
#